data_AF-A0A5C4T0S0-F1
#
_entry.id   AF-A0A5C4T0S0-F1
#
_cell.length_a   1.000
_cell.length_b   1.000
_cell.length_c   1.000
_cell.angle_alpha   90.00
_cell.angle_beta   90.00
_cell.angle_gamma   90.00
#
_symmetry.space_group_name_H-M   'P 1'
#
loop_
_entity.id
_entity.type
_entity.pdbx_description
1 polymer ?
#
loop_
_entity_poly.entity_id
_entity_poly.type
_entity_poly.pdbx_seq_one_letter_code
_entity_poly.pdbx_strand_id
1 'polypeptide(L)' 'MNSVDKIRFILLYGEAPEAQCYGYMELNRDGNMIALYNRYGEEIDMYGGHEFVRVRTLGKFDDEDRDNFYSLLEGDGIG' A
#
# COMPACT_ATOMS: atom_id res chain seq x y z
N MET A 1 16.23 -0.08 6.93
CA MET A 1 15.72 -0.90 5.81
C MET A 1 14.52 -0.19 5.24
N ASN A 2 14.28 -0.24 3.93
CA ASN A 2 12.96 0.13 3.43
C ASN A 2 12.01 -1.03 3.73
N SER A 3 10.73 -0.77 3.94
CA SER A 3 9.74 -1.81 4.24
C SER A 3 8.48 -1.59 3.44
N VAL A 4 7.84 -2.67 3.04
CA VAL A 4 6.56 -2.63 2.33
C VAL A 4 5.48 -3.17 3.26
N ASP A 5 4.57 -2.32 3.67
CA ASP A 5 3.46 -2.71 4.54
C ASP A 5 2.22 -2.96 3.70
N LYS A 6 1.61 -4.15 3.80
CA LYS A 6 0.25 -4.36 3.29
C LYS A 6 -0.71 -3.61 4.19
N ILE A 7 -1.47 -2.68 3.63
CA ILE A 7 -2.37 -1.84 4.40
C ILE A 7 -3.78 -1.87 3.83
N ARG A 8 -4.74 -1.68 4.72
CA ARG A 8 -6.08 -1.23 4.37
C ARG A 8 -6.10 0.29 4.54
N PHE A 9 -6.59 1.00 3.53
CA PHE A 9 -6.68 2.45 3.53
C PHE A 9 -7.96 2.92 2.87
N ILE A 10 -8.27 4.19 3.05
CA ILE A 10 -9.36 4.87 2.38
C ILE A 10 -8.74 6.02 1.58
N LEU A 11 -9.06 6.09 0.29
CA LEU A 11 -8.76 7.25 -0.55
C LEU A 11 -9.91 8.24 -0.44
N LEU A 12 -9.57 9.50 -0.20
CA LEU A 12 -10.49 10.62 -0.18
C LEU A 12 -10.18 11.48 -1.40
N TYR A 13 -11.18 11.64 -2.27
CA TYR A 13 -11.10 12.55 -3.40
C TYR A 13 -12.29 13.51 -3.34
N GLY A 14 -12.01 14.77 -2.96
CA GLY A 14 -12.95 15.89 -3.06
C GLY A 14 -14.17 15.85 -2.16
N GLU A 15 -15.00 14.81 -2.19
CA GLU A 15 -16.32 14.82 -1.52
C GLU A 15 -16.79 13.44 -0.98
N ALA A 16 -16.18 12.30 -1.33
CA ALA A 16 -16.55 11.00 -0.75
C ALA A 16 -15.39 9.98 -0.71
N PRO A 17 -15.29 9.13 0.34
CA PRO A 17 -14.35 8.00 0.35
C PRO A 17 -14.78 6.97 -0.71
N GLU A 18 -13.99 6.81 -1.78
CA GLU A 18 -14.43 6.00 -2.93
C GLU A 18 -14.49 4.49 -2.65
N ALA A 19 -13.72 3.96 -1.68
CA ALA A 19 -13.89 2.60 -1.17
C ALA A 19 -12.92 2.36 -0.01
N GLN A 20 -13.18 1.31 0.77
CA GLN A 20 -12.12 0.69 1.56
C GLN A 20 -11.17 -0.05 0.61
N CYS A 21 -9.98 0.51 0.40
CA CYS A 21 -8.95 -0.02 -0.47
C CYS A 21 -8.00 -0.93 0.30
N TYR A 22 -7.45 -1.90 -0.43
CA TYR A 22 -6.32 -2.72 0.01
C TYR A 22 -5.16 -2.44 -0.93
N GLY A 23 -3.95 -2.45 -0.39
CA GLY A 23 -2.75 -2.21 -1.18
C GLY A 23 -1.50 -2.23 -0.32
N TYR A 24 -0.45 -1.59 -0.80
CA TYR A 24 0.88 -1.67 -0.22
C TYR A 24 1.45 -0.27 -0.04
N MET A 25 2.10 -0.03 1.08
CA MET A 25 2.72 1.25 1.41
C MET A 25 4.21 1.03 1.58
N GLU A 26 5.02 1.67 0.74
CA GLU A 26 6.46 1.64 0.87
C GLU A 26 6.94 2.74 1.81
N LEU A 27 7.72 2.34 2.80
CA LEU A 27 8.32 3.21 3.79
C LEU A 27 9.83 3.23 3.58
N ASN A 28 10.43 4.41 3.68
CA ASN A 28 11.87 4.55 3.75
C ASN A 28 12.41 4.14 5.14
N ARG A 29 13.73 4.17 5.30
CA ARG A 29 14.43 3.82 6.54
C ARG A 29 13.99 4.62 7.76
N ASP A 30 13.49 5.84 7.55
CA ASP A 30 13.03 6.75 8.60
C ASP A 30 11.55 6.53 8.94
N GLY A 31 10.88 5.58 8.25
CA GLY A 31 9.46 5.31 8.41
C GLY A 31 8.56 6.29 7.66
N ASN A 32 9.12 7.13 6.78
CA ASN A 32 8.34 8.02 5.93
C ASN A 32 7.83 7.27 4.71
N MET A 33 6.56 7.47 4.37
CA MET A 33 5.99 6.92 3.14
C MET A 33 6.66 7.57 1.92
N ILE A 34 7.08 6.74 0.99
CA ILE A 34 7.65 7.17 -0.29
C ILE A 34 6.77 6.79 -1.49
N ALA A 35 5.98 5.72 -1.37
CA ALA A 35 5.04 5.29 -2.40
C ALA A 35 3.82 4.58 -1.78
N LEU A 36 2.69 4.64 -2.48
CA LEU A 36 1.47 3.93 -2.16
C LEU A 36 1.01 3.17 -3.40
N TYR A 37 0.71 1.89 -3.26
CA TYR A 37 0.29 1.02 -4.34
C TYR A 37 -1.11 0.48 -4.05
N ASN A 38 -1.92 0.33 -5.10
CA ASN A 38 -3.20 -0.36 -5.00
C ASN A 38 -3.01 -1.90 -4.91
N ARG A 39 -4.12 -2.65 -4.82
CA ARG A 39 -4.09 -4.13 -4.75
C ARG A 39 -3.48 -4.81 -5.99
N TYR A 40 -3.38 -4.10 -7.11
CA TYR A 40 -2.81 -4.59 -8.37
C TYR A 40 -1.31 -4.24 -8.49
N GLY A 41 -0.74 -3.53 -7.53
CA GLY A 41 0.65 -3.06 -7.57
C GLY A 41 0.85 -1.78 -8.39
N GLU A 42 -0.24 -1.11 -8.79
CA GLU A 42 -0.14 0.18 -9.49
C GLU A 42 0.06 1.30 -8.46
N GLU A 43 1.02 2.18 -8.72
CA GLU A 43 1.30 3.33 -7.86
C GLU A 43 0.15 4.34 -7.92
N ILE A 44 -0.34 4.74 -6.75
CA ILE A 44 -1.35 5.78 -6.60
C ILE A 44 -0.60 7.10 -6.50
N ASP A 45 -0.83 7.98 -7.47
CA ASP A 45 -0.26 9.32 -7.44
C ASP A 45 -0.84 10.11 -6.25
N MET A 46 0.01 10.39 -5.27
CA MET A 46 -0.36 11.15 -4.08
C MET A 46 -0.27 12.67 -4.29
N TYR A 47 0.37 13.13 -5.38
CA TYR A 47 0.55 14.56 -5.68
C TYR A 47 -0.63 15.17 -6.44
N GLY A 48 -1.55 14.35 -6.96
CA GLY A 48 -2.77 14.76 -7.67
C GLY A 48 -3.92 15.29 -6.78
N GLY A 49 -3.68 15.52 -5.48
CA GLY A 49 -4.72 15.91 -4.52
C GLY A 49 -5.44 14.73 -3.85
N HIS A 50 -4.85 13.53 -3.92
CA HIS A 50 -5.35 12.35 -3.24
C HIS A 50 -4.92 12.37 -1.77
N GLU A 51 -5.88 12.42 -0.86
CA GLU A 51 -5.63 12.17 0.55
C GLU A 51 -5.89 10.70 0.86
N PHE A 52 -5.03 10.09 1.67
CA PHE A 52 -5.24 8.72 2.14
C PHE A 52 -5.26 8.65 3.66
N VAL A 53 -6.13 7.79 4.18
CA VAL A 53 -6.16 7.44 5.60
C VAL A 53 -5.81 5.97 5.73
N ARG A 54 -4.69 5.67 6.39
CA ARG A 54 -4.33 4.30 6.77
C ARG A 54 -5.30 3.80 7.84
N VAL A 55 -6.12 2.82 7.49
CA VAL A 55 -7.09 2.20 8.42
C VAL A 55 -6.41 1.18 9.31
N ARG A 56 -5.63 0.25 8.73
CA ARG A 56 -4.78 -0.68 9.50
C ARG A 56 -3.67 -1.29 8.65
N THR A 57 -2.57 -1.68 9.31
CA THR A 57 -1.56 -2.57 8.71
C THR A 57 -2.03 -4.02 8.81
N LEU A 58 -1.97 -4.74 7.69
CA LEU A 58 -2.38 -6.14 7.54
C LEU A 58 -1.20 -7.10 7.61
N GLY A 59 -0.03 -6.64 7.15
CA GLY A 59 1.23 -7.38 7.18
C GLY A 59 2.38 -6.41 6.93
N LYS A 60 3.58 -6.77 7.38
CA LYS A 60 4.82 -6.04 7.10
C LYS A 60 5.73 -6.98 6.35
N PHE A 61 6.33 -6.48 5.28
CA PHE A 61 7.32 -7.18 4.48
C PHE A 61 8.62 -6.39 4.55
N ASP A 62 9.71 -7.10 4.84
CA ASP A 62 11.05 -6.53 4.82
C ASP A 62 11.77 -6.85 3.49
N ASP A 63 13.04 -6.45 3.36
CA ASP A 63 13.80 -6.63 2.12
C ASP A 63 13.97 -8.12 1.73
N GLU A 64 13.89 -9.08 2.67
CA GLU A 64 13.91 -10.52 2.34
C GLU A 64 12.58 -10.99 1.72
N ASP A 65 11.47 -10.40 2.16
CA ASP A 65 10.12 -10.67 1.63
C ASP A 65 9.84 -9.94 0.31
N ARG A 66 10.50 -8.80 0.07
CA ARG A 66 10.33 -7.98 -1.15
C ARG A 66 10.71 -8.74 -2.42
N ASP A 67 11.76 -9.56 -2.37
CA ASP A 67 12.18 -10.36 -3.52
C ASP A 67 11.12 -11.43 -3.89
N ASN A 68 10.18 -11.72 -2.98
CA ASN A 68 9.03 -12.59 -3.18
C ASN A 68 7.69 -11.82 -3.32
N PHE A 69 7.72 -10.50 -3.46
CA PHE A 69 6.51 -9.65 -3.47
C PHE A 69 5.49 -10.10 -4.54
N TYR A 70 5.95 -10.50 -5.72
CA TYR A 70 5.08 -11.05 -6.78
C TYR A 70 4.50 -12.43 -6.43
N SER A 71 5.22 -13.27 -5.69
CA SER A 71 4.73 -14.56 -5.22
C SER A 71 3.74 -14.45 -4.06
N LEU A 72 3.88 -13.40 -3.23
CA LEU A 72 2.94 -13.08 -2.15
C LEU A 72 1.61 -12.53 -2.69
N LEU A 73 1.61 -11.86 -3.84
CA LEU A 73 0.40 -11.45 -4.55
C LEU A 73 -0.44 -12.65 -5.01
N GLU A 74 0.20 -13.73 -5.47
CA GLU A 74 -0.49 -14.96 -5.91
C GLU A 74 -0.99 -15.83 -4.74
N GLY A 75 -0.31 -15.81 -3.59
CA GLY A 75 -0.65 -16.65 -2.43
C GLY A 75 -1.85 -16.17 -1.61
N ASP A 76 -2.15 -14.87 -1.62
CA ASP A 76 -3.18 -14.28 -0.76
C ASP A 76 -4.62 -14.39 -1.34
N GLY A 77 -4.85 -15.32 -2.27
CA GLY A 77 -6.20 -15.62 -2.78
C GLY A 77 -6.89 -14.43 -3.44
N ILE A 78 -6.11 -13.54 -4.06
CA ILE A 78 -6.61 -12.46 -4.92
C ILE A 78 -6.67 -12.97 -6.36
N GLY A 79 -7.38 -14.08 -6.56
CA GLY A 79 -7.80 -14.63 -7.85
C GLY A 79 -9.31 -14.50 -8.00
#